data_AF-A0AA46WD38-F1
#
_entry.id   AF-A0AA46WD38-F1
#
_cell.length_a   1.000
_cell.length_b   1.000
_cell.length_c   1.000
_cell.angle_alpha   90.00
_cell.angle_beta   90.00
_cell.angle_gamma   90.00
#
_symmetry.space_group_name_H-M   'P 1'
#
loop_
_entity.id
_entity.type
_entity.pdbx_description
1 polymer ?
#
loop_
_entity_poly.entity_id
_entity_poly.type
_entity_poly.pdbx_seq_one_letter_code
_entity_poly.pdbx_strand_id
1 'polypeptide(L)'
;MSKEHYDELLRTNKMRATGETTTSPNMAFSEGYEGILVQFKVKRGTIDELREIGVTDGNPLVERKFGKMPTAKDIGGNWNQTHTRFKVETLRNSNTKQINIALGQGKGLNQFNNNIIEFQLIKIIKK
;
A
#
# COMPACT_ATOMS: atom_id res chain seq x y z
N MET A 1 -10.19 -3.10 -4.96
CA MET A 1 -10.62 -1.70 -5.21
C MET A 1 -12.07 -1.72 -5.68
N SER A 2 -12.90 -0.70 -5.38
CA SER A 2 -14.27 -0.63 -5.92
C SER A 2 -14.27 -0.29 -7.42
N LYS A 3 -15.39 -0.53 -8.12
CA LYS A 3 -15.53 -0.13 -9.52
C LYS A 3 -15.36 1.39 -9.71
N GLU A 4 -15.98 2.19 -8.84
CA GLU A 4 -15.90 3.65 -8.90
C GLU A 4 -14.46 4.15 -8.78
N HIS A 5 -13.68 3.61 -7.84
CA HIS A 5 -12.27 3.98 -7.69
C HIS A 5 -11.42 3.55 -8.89
N TYR A 6 -11.76 2.43 -9.54
CA TYR A 6 -11.08 1.97 -10.74
C TYR A 6 -11.40 2.84 -11.96
N ASP A 7 -12.67 3.25 -12.11
CA ASP A 7 -13.08 4.17 -13.17
C ASP A 7 -12.38 5.54 -13.00
N GLU A 8 -12.21 6.00 -11.76
CA GLU A 8 -11.42 7.21 -11.45
C GLU A 8 -9.93 7.03 -11.77
N LEU A 9 -9.35 5.87 -11.44
CA LEU A 9 -7.98 5.54 -11.81
C LEU A 9 -7.78 5.55 -13.33
N LEU A 10 -8.71 4.98 -14.10
CA LEU A 10 -8.67 5.02 -15.58
C LEU A 10 -8.71 6.45 -16.12
N ARG A 11 -9.50 7.33 -15.51
CA ARG A 11 -9.67 8.71 -15.97
C ARG A 11 -8.50 9.62 -15.59
N THR A 12 -7.86 9.36 -14.44
CA THR A 12 -6.90 10.29 -13.84
C THR A 12 -5.46 9.77 -13.77
N ASN A 13 -5.27 8.46 -14.00
CA ASN A 13 -4.04 7.72 -13.68
C ASN A 13 -3.60 7.88 -12.21
N LYS A 14 -4.53 8.18 -11.30
CA LYS A 14 -4.26 8.36 -9.87
C LYS A 14 -5.23 7.54 -9.01
N MET A 15 -4.68 6.98 -7.94
CA MET A 15 -5.45 6.35 -6.87
C MET A 15 -6.14 7.42 -6.02
N ARG A 16 -7.45 7.28 -5.85
CA ARG A 16 -8.25 8.09 -4.91
C ARG A 16 -7.86 7.76 -3.48
N ALA A 17 -7.76 8.78 -2.64
CA ALA A 17 -7.59 8.60 -1.19
C ALA A 17 -8.86 7.99 -0.58
N THR A 18 -8.69 6.98 0.28
CA THR A 18 -9.77 6.38 1.09
C THR A 18 -9.37 6.33 2.57
N GLY A 19 -10.27 5.91 3.47
CA GLY A 19 -9.95 5.65 4.87
C GLY A 19 -8.72 4.74 5.07
N GLU A 20 -8.59 3.72 4.21
CA GLU A 20 -7.51 2.74 4.23
C GLU A 20 -7.07 2.42 2.80
N THR A 21 -6.03 3.10 2.30
CA THR A 21 -5.40 2.77 1.01
C THR A 21 -4.11 2.01 1.27
N THR A 22 -4.06 0.75 0.82
CA THR A 22 -2.93 -0.16 1.10
C THR A 22 -2.54 -0.95 -0.14
N THR A 23 -1.24 -1.13 -0.36
CA THR A 23 -0.68 -2.00 -1.39
C THR A 23 -0.12 -3.28 -0.77
N SER A 24 -0.21 -4.37 -1.52
CA SER A 24 0.33 -5.68 -1.16
C SER A 24 1.30 -6.14 -2.25
N PRO A 25 2.47 -6.70 -1.89
CA PRO A 25 3.39 -7.27 -2.86
C PRO A 25 2.93 -8.64 -3.37
N ASN A 26 1.97 -9.30 -2.69
CA ASN A 26 1.47 -10.62 -3.08
C ASN A 26 0.02 -10.52 -3.58
N MET A 27 -0.19 -11.07 -4.77
CA MET A 27 -1.50 -11.19 -5.38
C MET A 27 -2.47 -12.03 -4.54
N ALA A 28 -2.02 -13.17 -4.01
CA ALA A 28 -2.85 -14.10 -3.26
C ALA A 28 -3.42 -13.48 -1.96
N PHE A 29 -2.72 -12.49 -1.38
CA PHE A 29 -3.26 -11.72 -0.27
C PHE A 29 -4.42 -10.82 -0.73
N SER A 30 -4.24 -10.13 -1.85
CA SER A 30 -5.24 -9.21 -2.41
C SER A 30 -6.48 -9.94 -2.96
N GLU A 31 -6.34 -11.19 -3.38
CA GLU A 31 -7.45 -12.02 -3.87
C GLU A 31 -8.50 -12.36 -2.79
N GLY A 32 -8.17 -12.19 -1.50
CA GLY A 32 -9.13 -12.39 -0.41
C GLY A 32 -10.22 -11.29 -0.32
N TYR A 33 -10.07 -10.21 -1.08
CA TYR A 33 -10.95 -9.04 -1.06
C TYR A 33 -11.83 -8.99 -2.31
N GLU A 34 -13.10 -8.65 -2.10
CA GLU A 34 -14.01 -8.38 -3.20
C GLU A 34 -13.63 -7.07 -3.92
N GLY A 35 -13.85 -7.05 -5.23
CA GLY A 35 -13.65 -5.88 -6.08
C GLY A 35 -12.66 -6.13 -7.21
N ILE A 36 -12.09 -5.05 -7.71
CA ILE A 36 -11.13 -5.08 -8.82
C ILE A 36 -9.72 -5.19 -8.26
N LEU A 37 -9.01 -6.22 -8.72
CA LEU A 37 -7.60 -6.45 -8.45
C LEU A 37 -6.78 -5.77 -9.56
N VAL A 38 -5.91 -4.86 -9.15
CA VAL A 38 -5.06 -4.06 -10.04
C VAL A 38 -3.61 -4.23 -9.63
N GLN A 39 -2.75 -4.48 -10.60
CA GLN A 39 -1.30 -4.46 -10.43
C GLN A 39 -0.75 -3.12 -10.90
N PHE A 40 0.16 -2.53 -10.12
CA PHE A 40 0.83 -1.28 -10.46
C PHE A 40 2.31 -1.53 -10.73
N LYS A 41 2.81 -0.93 -11.80
CA LYS A 41 4.25 -0.73 -11.98
C LYS A 41 4.55 0.72 -11.69
N VAL A 42 5.55 0.91 -10.83
CA VAL A 42 5.98 2.22 -10.36
C VAL A 42 7.45 2.46 -10.71
N LYS A 43 7.89 3.71 -10.63
CA LYS A 43 9.30 4.08 -10.84
C LYS A 43 10.21 3.31 -9.88
N ARG A 44 11.39 2.92 -10.36
CA ARG A 44 12.44 2.37 -9.50
C ARG A 44 12.78 3.39 -8.41
N GLY A 45 12.89 2.94 -7.16
CA GLY A 45 13.10 3.82 -5.99
C GLY A 45 11.82 4.23 -5.26
N THR A 46 10.62 3.98 -5.82
CA THR A 46 9.35 4.36 -5.15
C THR A 46 9.23 3.80 -3.74
N ILE A 47 9.64 2.55 -3.52
CA ILE A 47 9.56 1.94 -2.19
C ILE A 47 10.55 2.61 -1.21
N ASP A 48 11.71 3.04 -1.69
CA ASP A 48 12.69 3.78 -0.88
C ASP A 48 12.18 5.17 -0.53
N GLU A 49 11.52 5.87 -1.45
CA GLU A 49 10.87 7.16 -1.19
C GLU A 49 9.74 7.03 -0.14
N LEU A 50 8.90 6.00 -0.28
CA LEU A 50 7.83 5.73 0.70
C LEU A 50 8.40 5.37 2.07
N ARG A 51 9.55 4.67 2.11
CA ARG A 51 10.28 4.28 3.32
C ARG A 51 10.85 5.48 4.05
N GLU A 52 11.31 6.52 3.35
CA GLU A 52 11.83 7.76 3.99
C GLU A 52 10.79 8.47 4.85
N ILE A 53 9.51 8.33 4.51
CA ILE A 53 8.37 8.82 5.30
C ILE A 53 7.62 7.68 6.01
N GLY A 54 8.25 6.52 6.15
CA GLY A 54 7.64 5.31 6.66
C GLY A 54 7.59 5.26 8.17
N VAL A 55 6.45 4.82 8.71
CA VAL A 55 6.33 4.29 10.06
C VAL A 55 6.10 2.78 10.04
N THR A 56 6.43 2.10 11.12
CA THR A 56 6.24 0.66 11.28
C THR A 56 5.14 0.32 12.29
N ASP A 57 4.59 -0.89 12.19
CA ASP A 57 3.78 -1.51 13.26
C ASP A 57 4.62 -2.04 14.44
N GLY A 58 5.94 -1.87 14.39
CA GLY A 58 6.88 -2.34 15.40
C GLY A 58 7.34 -3.78 15.20
N ASN A 59 6.93 -4.43 14.10
CA ASN A 59 7.35 -5.81 13.84
C ASN A 59 8.83 -5.87 13.40
N PRO A 60 9.66 -6.73 14.02
CA PRO A 60 11.08 -6.85 13.66
C PRO A 60 11.33 -7.24 12.19
N LEU A 61 10.36 -7.86 11.51
CA LEU A 61 10.49 -8.18 10.09
C LEU A 61 10.55 -6.92 9.21
N VAL A 62 9.89 -5.83 9.61
CA VAL A 62 9.97 -4.55 8.91
C VAL A 62 11.39 -4.00 9.01
N GLU A 63 11.94 -3.97 10.23
CA GLU A 63 13.31 -3.48 10.46
C GLU A 63 14.35 -4.29 9.69
N ARG A 64 14.23 -5.62 9.68
CA ARG A 64 15.14 -6.47 8.91
C ARG A 64 15.09 -6.23 7.40
N LYS A 65 13.94 -5.84 6.85
CA LYS A 65 13.75 -5.67 5.39
C LYS A 65 13.95 -4.25 4.91
N PHE A 66 13.60 -3.26 5.72
CA PHE A 66 13.56 -1.85 5.34
C PHE A 66 14.35 -0.95 6.30
N GLY A 67 15.04 -1.51 7.28
CA GLY A 67 15.77 -0.75 8.30
C GLY A 67 14.85 -0.17 9.37
N LYS A 68 15.47 0.47 10.36
CA LYS A 68 14.78 1.05 11.52
C LYS A 68 13.85 2.19 11.08
N MET A 69 12.62 2.16 11.59
CA MET A 69 11.60 3.19 11.39
C MET A 69 10.92 3.50 12.72
N PRO A 70 10.43 4.73 12.91
CA PRO A 70 9.56 5.03 14.05
C PRO A 70 8.22 4.29 13.93
N THR A 71 7.58 4.03 15.06
CA THR A 71 6.18 3.60 15.08
C THR A 71 5.25 4.81 14.92
N ALA A 72 3.97 4.56 14.62
CA ALA A 72 2.98 5.63 14.61
C ALA A 72 2.93 6.39 15.96
N LYS A 73 3.13 5.71 17.10
CA LYS A 73 3.13 6.35 18.42
C LYS A 73 4.29 7.31 18.60
N ASP A 74 5.47 6.97 18.08
CA ASP A 74 6.68 7.79 18.19
C ASP A 74 6.53 9.14 17.47
N ILE A 75 5.60 9.23 16.50
CA ILE A 75 5.28 10.47 15.76
C ILE A 75 3.94 11.10 16.17
N GLY A 76 3.34 10.69 17.30
CA GLY A 76 2.08 11.26 17.80
C GLY A 76 0.79 10.66 17.23
N GLY A 77 0.86 9.49 16.58
CA GLY A 77 -0.27 8.63 16.20
C GLY A 77 -0.86 8.91 14.81
N ASN A 78 -1.01 10.17 14.43
CA ASN A 78 -1.70 10.59 13.20
C ASN A 78 -0.79 10.54 11.97
N TRP A 79 -0.48 9.31 11.52
CA TRP A 79 0.45 9.07 10.41
C TRP A 79 -0.18 9.22 9.01
N ASN A 80 -1.49 8.97 8.86
CA ASN A 80 -2.15 8.76 7.56
C ASN A 80 -2.10 9.96 6.58
N GLN A 81 -1.89 11.19 7.07
CA GLN A 81 -1.76 12.39 6.21
C GLN A 81 -0.32 12.64 5.75
N THR A 82 0.66 12.24 6.55
CA THR A 82 2.05 12.71 6.42
C THR A 82 3.05 11.59 6.15
N HIS A 83 2.69 10.34 6.45
CA HIS A 83 3.56 9.17 6.42
C HIS A 83 2.91 7.99 5.70
N THR A 84 3.73 7.00 5.38
CA THR A 84 3.26 5.66 4.98
C THR A 84 3.40 4.72 6.17
N ARG A 85 2.69 3.58 6.16
CA ARG A 85 2.83 2.58 7.22
C ARG A 85 3.18 1.21 6.65
N PHE A 86 4.34 0.70 7.05
CA PHE A 86 4.81 -0.65 6.76
C PHE A 86 4.29 -1.58 7.86
N LYS A 87 3.46 -2.56 7.46
CA LYS A 87 2.80 -3.46 8.40
C LYS A 87 2.97 -4.91 7.95
N VAL A 88 3.28 -5.79 8.90
CA VAL A 88 3.34 -7.22 8.61
C VAL A 88 1.93 -7.80 8.58
N GLU A 89 1.61 -8.47 7.48
CA GLU A 89 0.35 -9.18 7.28
C GLU A 89 0.64 -10.66 7.01
N THR A 90 -0.23 -11.53 7.50
CA THR A 90 -0.12 -12.98 7.32
C THR A 90 -1.18 -13.44 6.31
N LEU A 91 -0.74 -14.14 5.26
CA LEU A 91 -1.65 -14.79 4.32
C LEU A 91 -2.38 -15.93 5.03
N ARG A 92 -3.72 -15.85 5.09
CA ARG A 92 -4.56 -16.82 5.82
C ARG A 92 -4.38 -18.26 5.36
N ASN A 93 -4.11 -18.47 4.07
CA ASN A 93 -4.10 -19.80 3.46
C ASN A 93 -2.74 -20.51 3.55
N SER A 94 -1.65 -19.77 3.77
CA SER A 94 -0.29 -20.31 3.73
C SER A 94 0.56 -19.98 4.95
N ASN A 95 -0.01 -19.25 5.92
CA ASN A 95 0.68 -18.70 7.09
C ASN A 95 1.96 -17.91 6.73
N THR A 96 2.06 -17.43 5.49
CA THR A 96 3.22 -16.71 4.98
C THR A 96 3.12 -15.24 5.38
N LYS A 97 4.20 -14.68 5.93
CA LYS A 97 4.28 -13.27 6.31
C LYS A 97 4.75 -12.42 5.14
N GLN A 98 4.09 -11.29 4.94
CA GLN A 98 4.50 -10.25 4.01
C GLN A 98 4.43 -8.88 4.65
N ILE A 99 4.98 -7.86 3.99
CA ILE A 99 4.88 -6.48 4.44
C ILE A 99 4.01 -5.74 3.43
N ASN A 100 2.89 -5.22 3.91
CA ASN A 100 2.05 -4.31 3.17
C ASN A 100 2.47 -2.86 3.45
N ILE A 101 2.21 -1.99 2.48
CA ILE A 101 2.47 -0.56 2.63
C ILE A 101 1.13 0.15 2.57
N ALA A 102 0.68 0.68 3.70
CA ALA A 102 -0.46 1.58 3.73
C ALA A 102 0.01 2.98 3.33
N LEU A 103 -0.59 3.52 2.26
CA LEU A 103 -0.22 4.79 1.65
C LEU A 103 -0.84 6.00 2.36
N GLY A 104 -1.84 5.76 3.19
CA GLY A 104 -2.61 6.81 3.85
C GLY A 104 -3.47 7.60 2.85
N GLN A 105 -3.69 8.87 3.15
CA GLN A 105 -4.54 9.79 2.39
C GLN A 105 -3.78 10.98 1.81
N GLY A 106 -2.59 11.27 2.33
CA GLY A 106 -1.81 12.46 1.96
C GLY A 106 -0.49 12.11 1.29
N LYS A 107 0.62 12.48 1.94
CA LYS A 107 1.96 12.48 1.33
C LYS A 107 2.36 11.15 0.69
N GLY A 108 2.12 10.03 1.38
CA GLY A 108 2.44 8.69 0.86
C GLY A 108 1.67 8.33 -0.40
N LEU A 109 0.36 8.58 -0.42
CA LEU A 109 -0.48 8.36 -1.59
C LEU A 109 -0.07 9.27 -2.77
N ASN A 110 0.25 10.54 -2.49
CA ASN A 110 0.71 11.47 -3.51
C ASN A 110 2.03 11.02 -4.16
N GLN A 111 3.01 10.56 -3.35
CA GLN A 111 4.26 10.00 -3.86
C GLN A 111 4.00 8.76 -4.72
N PHE A 112 3.17 7.83 -4.25
CA PHE A 112 2.81 6.64 -5.03
C PHE A 112 2.19 7.03 -6.37
N ASN A 113 1.19 7.92 -6.38
CA ASN A 113 0.52 8.40 -7.59
C ASN A 113 1.47 9.06 -8.59
N ASN A 114 2.41 9.89 -8.12
CA ASN A 114 3.41 10.55 -8.99
C ASN A 114 4.43 9.58 -9.59
N ASN A 115 4.51 8.37 -9.04
CA ASN A 115 5.44 7.34 -9.44
C ASN A 115 4.80 6.19 -10.22
N ILE A 116 3.48 6.19 -10.44
CA ILE A 116 2.81 5.21 -11.32
C ILE A 116 3.34 5.37 -12.76
N ILE A 117 3.78 4.25 -13.34
CA ILE A 117 4.17 4.16 -14.76
C ILE A 117 3.01 3.57 -15.57
N GLU A 118 2.46 2.46 -15.09
CA GLU A 118 1.36 1.73 -15.71
C GLU A 118 0.60 0.97 -14.62
N PHE A 119 -0.65 0.61 -14.92
CA PHE A 119 -1.42 -0.31 -14.12
C PHE A 119 -2.21 -1.26 -15.01
N GLN A 120 -2.47 -2.46 -14.49
CA GLN A 120 -3.16 -3.51 -15.21
C GLN A 120 -4.28 -4.09 -14.34
N LEU A 121 -5.48 -4.21 -14.90
CA LEU A 121 -6.54 -5.03 -14.32
C LEU A 121 -6.16 -6.50 -14.43
N ILE A 122 -6.06 -7.18 -13.29
CA ILE A 122 -5.77 -8.61 -13.22
C ILE A 122 -7.05 -9.41 -13.21
N LYS A 123 -8.00 -9.06 -12.34
CA LYS A 123 -9.25 -9.81 -12.16
C LYS A 123 -10.32 -8.97 -11.46
N ILE A 124 -11.59 -9.28 -11.74
CA ILE A 124 -12.74 -8.82 -10.96
C ILE A 124 -13.16 -9.97 -10.04
N ILE A 125 -13.19 -9.72 -8.75
CA ILE A 125 -13.52 -10.69 -7.70
C ILE A 125 -14.89 -10.32 -7.13
N LYS A 126 -15.83 -11.26 -7.23
CA LYS A 126 -17.19 -11.17 -6.66
C LYS A 126 -17.34 -12.32 -5.68
N LYS A 127 -17.86 -12.07 -4.47
CA LYS A 127 -18.17 -13.12 -3.49
C LYS A 127 -19.60 -13.63 -3.68
#